data_AF-A0A3D2G8G1-F1
#
_entry.id   AF-A0A3D2G8G1-F1
#
_cell.length_a   1.000
_cell.length_b   1.000
_cell.length_c   1.000
_cell.angle_alpha   90.00
_cell.angle_beta   90.00
_cell.angle_gamma   90.00
#
_symmetry.space_group_name_H-M   'P 1'
#
loop_
_entity.id
_entity.type
_entity.pdbx_description
1 polymer ?
#
loop_
_entity_poly.entity_id
_entity_poly.type
_entity_poly.pdbx_seq_one_letter_code
_entity_poly.pdbx_strand_id
1 'polypeptide(L)'
;MKKVRVEASTKKDRTSEIFGNPMSKKVIRKAQKSKQKNQKKYGDDSKVNYQCIIRDNPCIGEPLGVKNVVVTRKEGKGSFDEERGVIVGNIRMGFGHYRISMAIASAAHALGYTPYWMDLNSYPETTCTKLISAQNELYSLGSRISQKSKLFNKFVWEPVNYEGFRQLSYNAADQKNAELMAPVYHSVPKDIPVIATHVWPAQAAVHAGMKHVVNAIPDNWPMALHYAQGSLHTVQTHYAYQGYRIGNGMMKDKVVQAMPPQDLMYTGHYIDHELAANIEKDCEARLSRLKNGEAMRFLLTVGGAGAQMEIFGEVLHYLIPYVIAGKAVVYVNVGDYRNIWEIIKANLPGMKGITTEHMDNWEDTVAFAKEALEGKVSGIHGFYHENIFEAVYCTNLLMRSADVLVTKPSELAFYPIPKLFIRRVGGHEQWGAVHSAELGDGTLECRDIEHTIQMLDLFLRDPGMLESMCHNIVNNKKLGIYDGAYKVVEAAFALKKGEIEV
;
A
#
# COMPACT_ATOMS: atom_id res chain seq x y z
N MET A 1 43.16 18.96 -32.54
CA MET A 1 42.07 19.14 -31.56
C MET A 1 42.09 17.96 -30.60
N LYS A 2 42.40 18.19 -29.33
CA LYS A 2 42.43 17.12 -28.30
C LYS A 2 40.99 16.67 -28.01
N LYS A 3 40.70 15.39 -28.24
CA LYS A 3 39.47 14.73 -27.76
C LYS A 3 39.49 14.77 -26.24
N VAL A 4 38.65 15.61 -25.64
CA VAL A 4 38.36 15.54 -24.21
C VAL A 4 37.48 14.31 -24.02
N ARG A 5 38.08 13.29 -23.39
CA ARG A 5 37.38 12.15 -22.80
C ARG A 5 36.43 12.74 -21.75
N VAL A 6 35.12 12.70 -22.02
CA VAL A 6 34.12 12.98 -20.99
C VAL A 6 34.13 11.76 -20.07
N GLU A 7 34.76 11.92 -18.91
CA GLU A 7 34.68 10.95 -17.82
C GLU A 7 33.21 10.80 -17.40
N ALA A 8 32.73 9.57 -17.39
CA ALA A 8 31.45 9.21 -16.79
C ALA A 8 31.53 9.35 -15.26
N SER A 9 31.19 10.53 -14.73
CA SER A 9 30.90 10.72 -13.30
C SER A 9 30.25 12.09 -13.05
N THR A 10 28.93 12.18 -13.23
CA THR A 10 28.14 13.14 -12.46
C THR A 10 26.87 12.44 -11.99
N LYS A 11 26.86 11.97 -10.74
CA LYS A 11 25.60 11.68 -10.04
C LYS A 11 24.77 12.97 -10.10
N LYS A 12 23.75 13.02 -10.96
CA LYS A 12 22.86 14.16 -11.11
C LYS A 12 22.28 14.49 -9.72
N ASP A 13 22.58 15.69 -9.23
CA ASP A 13 22.13 16.17 -7.91
C ASP A 13 20.61 16.34 -7.94
N ARG A 14 19.91 15.53 -7.14
CA ARG A 14 18.44 15.53 -7.01
C ARG A 14 17.96 16.19 -5.72
N THR A 15 18.89 16.71 -4.93
CA THR A 15 18.58 17.37 -3.65
C THR A 15 18.51 18.89 -3.81
N SER A 16 19.34 19.47 -4.68
CA SER A 16 19.37 20.92 -4.89
C SER A 16 18.25 21.44 -5.78
N GLU A 17 17.65 20.57 -6.60
CA GLU A 17 16.51 20.89 -7.47
C GLU A 17 15.59 19.67 -7.56
N ILE A 18 14.28 19.90 -7.46
CA ILE A 18 13.24 18.86 -7.56
C ILE A 18 12.23 19.29 -8.64
N PHE A 19 12.21 18.59 -9.78
CA PHE A 19 11.37 18.92 -10.94
C PHE A 19 11.46 20.41 -11.37
N GLY A 20 12.68 20.94 -11.48
CA GLY A 20 12.91 22.36 -11.83
C GLY A 20 12.71 23.35 -10.68
N ASN A 21 12.41 22.88 -9.46
CA ASN A 21 12.24 23.73 -8.30
C ASN A 21 13.52 23.79 -7.44
N PRO A 22 14.25 24.92 -7.40
CA PRO A 22 15.51 25.03 -6.66
C PRO A 22 15.30 25.08 -5.14
N MET A 23 16.09 24.30 -4.42
CA MET A 23 16.10 24.28 -2.96
C MET A 23 17.07 25.32 -2.39
N SER A 24 16.67 25.96 -1.29
CA SER A 24 17.55 26.91 -0.61
C SER A 24 18.82 26.25 -0.08
N LYS A 25 19.93 27.01 0.01
CA LYS A 25 21.20 26.54 0.62
C LYS A 25 21.00 25.96 2.03
N LYS A 26 20.04 26.48 2.81
CA LYS A 26 19.70 25.97 4.15
C LYS A 26 19.10 24.56 4.08
N VAL A 27 18.18 24.32 3.15
CA VAL A 27 17.55 23.00 2.92
C VAL A 27 18.61 22.00 2.48
N ILE A 28 19.44 22.36 1.50
CA ILE A 28 20.52 21.50 1.00
C ILE A 28 21.49 21.10 2.12
N ARG A 29 21.94 22.07 2.92
CA ARG A 29 22.81 21.79 4.08
C ARG A 29 22.13 20.90 5.12
N LYS A 30 20.84 21.08 5.36
CA LYS A 30 20.07 20.22 6.28
C LYS A 30 19.98 18.78 5.77
N ALA A 31 19.69 18.59 4.48
CA ALA A 31 19.66 17.29 3.83
C ALA A 31 21.03 16.58 3.90
N GLN A 32 22.12 17.29 3.60
CA GLN A 32 23.48 16.77 3.72
C GLN A 32 23.82 16.35 5.16
N LYS A 33 23.49 17.20 6.14
CA LYS A 33 23.66 16.86 7.57
C LYS A 33 22.84 15.64 7.99
N SER A 34 21.62 15.51 7.47
CA SER A 34 20.78 14.33 7.73
C SER A 34 21.45 13.06 7.22
N LYS A 35 21.92 13.06 5.96
CA LYS A 35 22.63 11.92 5.38
C LYS A 35 23.87 11.57 6.21
N GLN A 36 24.71 12.55 6.56
CA GLN A 36 25.91 12.32 7.37
C GLN A 36 25.58 11.73 8.74
N LYS A 37 24.52 12.23 9.40
CA LYS A 37 24.05 11.69 10.67
C LYS A 37 23.62 10.23 10.53
N ASN A 38 22.82 9.92 9.52
CA ASN A 38 22.32 8.57 9.27
C ASN A 38 23.45 7.61 8.86
N GLN A 39 24.40 8.08 8.06
CA GLN A 39 25.61 7.34 7.70
C GLN A 39 26.43 6.99 8.95
N LYS A 40 26.64 7.94 9.87
CA LYS A 40 27.33 7.68 11.14
C LYS A 40 26.56 6.69 12.03
N LYS A 41 25.23 6.76 12.04
CA LYS A 41 24.39 5.94 12.92
C LYS A 41 24.17 4.52 12.41
N TYR A 42 23.96 4.34 11.11
CA TYR A 42 23.49 3.09 10.52
C TYR A 42 24.54 2.39 9.64
N GLY A 43 25.61 3.10 9.26
CA GLY A 43 26.68 2.59 8.41
C GLY A 43 26.77 3.30 7.07
N ASP A 44 27.78 2.91 6.28
CA ASP A 44 27.98 3.36 4.91
C ASP A 44 28.34 2.17 4.02
N ASP A 45 27.39 1.73 3.22
CA ASP A 45 27.60 0.64 2.26
C ASP A 45 27.93 1.14 0.85
N SER A 46 28.28 2.43 0.66
CA SER A 46 28.55 3.00 -0.66
C SER A 46 29.67 2.30 -1.44
N LYS A 47 30.57 1.60 -0.75
CA LYS A 47 31.66 0.79 -1.32
C LYS A 47 31.44 -0.72 -1.23
N VAL A 48 30.31 -1.16 -0.67
CA VAL A 48 30.01 -2.59 -0.53
C VAL A 48 29.46 -3.12 -1.84
N ASN A 49 30.04 -4.22 -2.30
CA ASN A 49 29.59 -4.93 -3.50
C ASN A 49 28.62 -6.05 -3.12
N TYR A 50 27.35 -5.70 -2.91
CA TYR A 50 26.33 -6.72 -2.67
C TYR A 50 26.06 -7.54 -3.93
N GLN A 51 25.86 -8.84 -3.77
CA GLN A 51 25.33 -9.74 -4.79
C GLN A 51 23.82 -9.92 -4.60
N CYS A 52 23.11 -10.19 -5.68
CA CYS A 52 21.69 -10.54 -5.67
C CYS A 52 21.53 -12.03 -5.97
N ILE A 53 20.83 -12.75 -5.09
CA ILE A 53 20.51 -14.17 -5.26
C ILE A 53 19.01 -14.29 -5.40
N ILE A 54 18.55 -14.99 -6.44
CA ILE A 54 17.14 -15.28 -6.65
C ILE A 54 16.78 -16.56 -5.90
N ARG A 55 15.69 -16.52 -5.13
CA ARG A 55 15.14 -17.68 -4.43
C ARG A 55 13.64 -17.75 -4.61
N ASP A 56 13.07 -18.93 -4.50
CA ASP A 56 11.62 -19.07 -4.44
C ASP A 56 11.10 -18.38 -3.18
N ASN A 57 9.94 -17.72 -3.30
CA ASN A 57 9.27 -17.12 -2.15
C ASN A 57 8.38 -18.20 -1.50
N PRO A 58 8.61 -18.55 -0.22
CA PRO A 58 7.91 -19.67 0.41
C PRO A 58 6.44 -19.40 0.73
N CYS A 59 6.00 -18.13 0.67
CA CYS A 59 4.69 -17.70 1.13
C CYS A 59 3.83 -17.18 -0.02
N ILE A 60 4.33 -16.20 -0.77
CA ILE A 60 3.60 -15.58 -1.90
C ILE A 60 4.10 -16.04 -3.27
N GLY A 61 5.04 -16.98 -3.33
CA GLY A 61 5.68 -17.39 -4.58
C GLY A 61 4.72 -18.06 -5.54
N GLU A 62 3.98 -19.07 -5.07
CA GLU A 62 2.97 -19.77 -5.87
C GLU A 62 1.76 -18.88 -6.22
N PRO A 63 1.08 -18.21 -5.26
CA PRO A 63 -0.12 -17.44 -5.59
C PRO A 63 0.13 -16.20 -6.45
N LEU A 64 1.31 -15.57 -6.35
CA LEU A 64 1.63 -14.32 -7.07
C LEU A 64 2.74 -14.48 -8.13
N GLY A 65 3.25 -15.69 -8.36
CA GLY A 65 4.35 -15.93 -9.31
C GLY A 65 5.69 -15.31 -8.91
N VAL A 66 5.89 -15.05 -7.61
CA VAL A 66 6.98 -14.21 -7.09
C VAL A 66 8.25 -15.01 -6.78
N LYS A 67 9.41 -14.41 -7.12
CA LYS A 67 10.72 -14.86 -6.63
C LYS A 67 11.38 -13.80 -5.75
N ASN A 68 11.96 -14.19 -4.64
CA ASN A 68 12.68 -13.29 -3.74
C ASN A 68 14.04 -12.88 -4.30
N VAL A 69 14.35 -11.59 -4.20
CA VAL A 69 15.71 -11.06 -4.36
C VAL A 69 16.36 -11.02 -2.98
N VAL A 70 17.40 -11.82 -2.78
CA VAL A 70 18.23 -11.81 -1.56
C VAL A 70 19.50 -11.01 -1.82
N VAL A 71 19.68 -9.91 -1.11
CA VAL A 71 20.87 -9.07 -1.19
C VAL A 71 21.88 -9.52 -0.13
N THR A 72 23.09 -9.90 -0.54
CA THR A 72 24.10 -10.44 0.38
C THR A 72 25.52 -10.09 -0.04
N ARG A 73 26.49 -10.18 0.88
CA ARG A 73 27.92 -10.03 0.55
C ARG A 73 28.56 -11.31 0.02
N LYS A 74 27.88 -12.45 0.17
CA LYS A 74 28.40 -13.75 -0.27
C LYS A 74 28.25 -13.90 -1.78
N GLU A 75 29.17 -14.62 -2.40
CA GLU A 75 28.95 -15.08 -3.78
C GLU A 75 27.69 -15.94 -3.85
N GLY A 76 26.95 -15.78 -4.93
CA GLY A 76 25.71 -16.50 -5.13
C GLY A 76 25.42 -16.68 -6.60
N LYS A 77 24.61 -17.71 -6.89
CA LYS A 77 24.12 -18.03 -8.22
C LYS A 77 22.64 -17.69 -8.30
N GLY A 78 22.27 -16.96 -9.34
CA GLY A 78 20.90 -16.59 -9.68
C GLY A 78 20.96 -15.54 -10.79
N SER A 79 20.34 -15.81 -11.93
CA SER A 79 20.21 -14.82 -13.00
C SER A 79 18.79 -14.29 -13.02
N PHE A 80 18.69 -12.99 -13.25
CA PHE A 80 17.42 -12.37 -13.60
C PHE A 80 17.05 -12.76 -15.03
N ASP A 81 15.76 -12.93 -15.29
CA ASP A 81 15.24 -12.86 -16.64
C ASP A 81 15.27 -11.38 -17.08
N GLU A 82 16.27 -11.02 -17.87
CA GLU A 82 16.43 -9.63 -18.32
C GLU A 82 15.39 -9.22 -19.36
N GLU A 83 14.62 -10.15 -19.96
CA GLU A 83 13.59 -9.84 -20.94
C GLU A 83 12.22 -9.66 -20.29
N ARG A 84 11.81 -10.62 -19.44
CA ARG A 84 10.48 -10.69 -18.82
C ARG A 84 10.46 -10.40 -17.33
N GLY A 85 11.63 -10.23 -16.71
CA GLY A 85 11.74 -9.89 -15.30
C GLY A 85 11.29 -8.46 -15.00
N VAL A 86 10.71 -8.27 -13.82
CA VAL A 86 10.41 -6.96 -13.25
C VAL A 86 10.66 -6.96 -11.75
N ILE A 87 11.37 -5.96 -11.24
CA ILE A 87 11.57 -5.80 -9.79
C ILE A 87 10.34 -5.14 -9.18
N VAL A 88 9.79 -5.74 -8.13
CA VAL A 88 8.76 -5.13 -7.28
C VAL A 88 9.44 -4.69 -5.97
N GLY A 89 9.83 -3.42 -5.92
CA GLY A 89 10.56 -2.81 -4.80
C GLY A 89 9.62 -2.29 -3.72
N ASN A 90 9.77 -2.76 -2.49
CA ASN A 90 8.86 -2.43 -1.39
C ASN A 90 9.54 -2.26 -0.03
N ILE A 91 8.75 -1.82 0.96
CA ILE A 91 9.12 -1.68 2.37
C ILE A 91 7.99 -2.17 3.29
N ARG A 92 8.33 -2.50 4.53
CA ARG A 92 7.41 -2.94 5.61
C ARG A 92 6.95 -1.80 6.51
N MET A 93 6.55 -0.66 5.93
CA MET A 93 5.93 0.43 6.68
C MET A 93 4.41 0.36 6.56
N GLY A 94 3.78 -0.34 7.51
CA GLY A 94 2.35 -0.64 7.45
C GLY A 94 1.98 -1.66 6.37
N PHE A 95 0.71 -2.06 6.35
CA PHE A 95 0.21 -3.08 5.43
C PHE A 95 -0.06 -2.57 4.00
N GLY A 96 -0.20 -1.25 3.84
CA GLY A 96 -0.57 -0.62 2.58
C GLY A 96 0.42 -0.84 1.44
N HIS A 97 1.71 -0.57 1.69
CA HIS A 97 2.75 -0.72 0.66
C HIS A 97 2.90 -2.18 0.21
N TYR A 98 2.77 -3.13 1.15
CA TYR A 98 2.76 -4.55 0.86
C TYR A 98 1.59 -4.93 -0.04
N ARG A 99 0.39 -4.45 0.29
CA ARG A 99 -0.82 -4.70 -0.48
C ARG A 99 -0.68 -4.25 -1.94
N ILE A 100 -0.15 -3.04 -2.16
CA ILE A 100 0.11 -2.53 -3.52
C ILE A 100 1.19 -3.37 -4.21
N SER A 101 2.23 -3.80 -3.49
CA SER A 101 3.28 -4.66 -4.05
C SER A 101 2.74 -6.01 -4.49
N MET A 102 1.83 -6.61 -3.71
CA MET A 102 1.11 -7.83 -4.10
C MET A 102 0.27 -7.59 -5.34
N ALA A 103 -0.44 -6.45 -5.43
CA ALA A 103 -1.23 -6.09 -6.60
C ALA A 103 -0.38 -5.99 -7.87
N ILE A 104 0.77 -5.29 -7.80
CA ILE A 104 1.72 -5.19 -8.92
C ILE A 104 2.29 -6.56 -9.30
N ALA A 105 2.72 -7.37 -8.33
CA ALA A 105 3.27 -8.69 -8.59
C ALA A 105 2.23 -9.61 -9.25
N SER A 106 1.01 -9.61 -8.73
CA SER A 106 -0.12 -10.37 -9.26
C SER A 106 -0.45 -9.98 -10.70
N ALA A 107 -0.54 -8.68 -11.00
CA ALA A 107 -0.79 -8.18 -12.35
C ALA A 107 0.37 -8.53 -13.31
N ALA A 108 1.62 -8.39 -12.87
CA ALA A 108 2.79 -8.75 -13.65
C ALA A 108 2.78 -10.24 -14.02
N HIS A 109 2.49 -11.11 -13.04
CA HIS A 109 2.38 -12.54 -13.27
C HIS A 109 1.26 -12.87 -14.25
N ALA A 110 0.07 -12.28 -14.10
CA ALA A 110 -1.06 -12.47 -15.00
C ALA A 110 -0.77 -12.01 -16.44
N LEU A 111 0.10 -11.00 -16.62
CA LEU A 111 0.59 -10.56 -17.93
C LEU A 111 1.73 -11.43 -18.49
N GLY A 112 2.18 -12.46 -17.77
CA GLY A 112 3.24 -13.38 -18.20
C GLY A 112 4.67 -12.91 -17.89
N TYR A 113 4.82 -11.90 -17.03
CA TYR A 113 6.12 -11.44 -16.54
C TYR A 113 6.56 -12.18 -15.27
N THR A 114 7.85 -12.09 -14.94
CA THR A 114 8.41 -12.67 -13.71
C THR A 114 8.64 -11.59 -12.66
N PRO A 115 7.77 -11.45 -11.64
CA PRO A 115 7.96 -10.49 -10.57
C PRO A 115 9.05 -10.96 -9.58
N TYR A 116 10.06 -10.11 -9.40
CA TYR A 116 11.14 -10.27 -8.44
C TYR A 116 10.91 -9.37 -7.24
N TRP A 117 10.63 -9.98 -6.09
CA TRP A 117 10.31 -9.29 -4.85
C TRP A 117 11.57 -8.76 -4.17
N MET A 118 11.68 -7.43 -4.12
CA MET A 118 12.78 -6.73 -3.51
C MET A 118 12.30 -5.92 -2.31
N ASP A 119 12.16 -6.62 -1.19
CA ASP A 119 11.79 -6.03 0.10
C ASP A 119 13.01 -5.47 0.80
N LEU A 120 13.10 -4.13 0.86
CA LEU A 120 14.25 -3.44 1.42
C LEU A 120 14.36 -3.57 2.95
N ASN A 121 13.38 -4.17 3.63
CA ASN A 121 13.49 -4.51 5.04
C ASN A 121 14.05 -5.93 5.28
N SER A 122 14.24 -6.75 4.24
CA SER A 122 14.72 -8.13 4.36
C SER A 122 16.24 -8.29 4.47
N TYR A 123 17.02 -7.21 4.45
CA TYR A 123 18.50 -7.27 4.39
C TYR A 123 19.14 -6.65 5.64
N PRO A 124 19.01 -7.25 6.83
CA PRO A 124 19.31 -6.61 8.12
C PRO A 124 20.74 -6.10 8.28
N GLU A 125 21.71 -6.69 7.56
CA GLU A 125 23.09 -6.23 7.57
C GLU A 125 23.30 -4.88 6.87
N THR A 126 22.39 -4.48 5.98
CA THR A 126 22.54 -3.29 5.13
C THR A 126 22.17 -2.00 5.87
N THR A 127 22.84 -0.92 5.51
CA THR A 127 22.52 0.45 5.92
C THR A 127 21.10 0.82 5.48
N CYS A 128 20.69 0.35 4.31
CA CYS A 128 19.33 0.50 3.77
C CYS A 128 18.27 0.03 4.77
N THR A 129 18.31 -1.24 5.15
CA THR A 129 17.35 -1.84 6.08
C THR A 129 17.36 -1.14 7.43
N LYS A 130 18.54 -0.88 8.00
CA LYS A 130 18.68 -0.22 9.31
C LYS A 130 18.04 1.17 9.32
N LEU A 131 18.21 1.93 8.25
CA LEU A 131 17.61 3.26 8.10
C LEU A 131 16.08 3.17 7.98
N ILE A 132 15.56 2.30 7.11
CA ILE A 132 14.12 2.10 6.90
C ILE A 132 13.45 1.61 8.19
N SER A 133 14.02 0.62 8.86
CA SER A 133 13.48 0.07 10.12
C SER A 133 13.40 1.14 11.21
N ALA A 134 14.42 1.99 11.35
CA ALA A 134 14.37 3.06 12.34
C ALA A 134 13.29 4.13 12.04
N GLN A 135 13.04 4.42 10.76
CA GLN A 135 11.95 5.32 10.36
C GLN A 135 10.58 4.68 10.63
N ASN A 136 10.44 3.39 10.36
CA ASN A 136 9.23 2.63 10.66
C ASN A 136 8.91 2.60 12.17
N GLU A 137 9.92 2.35 13.00
CA GLU A 137 9.78 2.36 14.47
C GLU A 137 9.31 3.73 14.99
N LEU A 138 9.87 4.82 14.44
CA LEU A 138 9.51 6.18 14.81
C LEU A 138 8.07 6.51 14.41
N TYR A 139 7.66 6.16 13.19
CA TYR A 139 6.29 6.34 12.72
C TYR A 139 5.30 5.54 13.57
N SER A 140 5.59 4.26 13.81
CA SER A 140 4.77 3.37 14.64
C SER A 140 4.62 3.89 16.07
N LEU A 141 5.70 4.41 16.67
CA LEU A 141 5.64 5.07 17.97
C LEU A 141 4.72 6.29 17.94
N GLY A 142 4.86 7.16 16.95
CA GLY A 142 4.00 8.33 16.79
C GLY A 142 2.53 7.97 16.61
N SER A 143 2.23 6.94 15.81
CA SER A 143 0.86 6.43 15.61
C SER A 143 0.24 5.90 16.91
N ARG A 144 1.01 5.19 17.74
CA ARG A 144 0.51 4.74 19.06
C ARG A 144 0.23 5.90 20.01
N ILE A 145 1.03 6.96 19.96
CA ILE A 145 0.81 8.16 20.78
C ILE A 145 -0.42 8.93 20.25
N SER A 146 -0.60 9.01 18.94
CA SER A 146 -1.72 9.72 18.32
C SER A 146 -3.08 9.15 18.71
N GLN A 147 -3.14 7.83 18.94
CA GLN A 147 -4.35 7.17 19.43
C GLN A 147 -4.73 7.57 20.87
N LYS A 148 -3.77 8.02 21.68
CA LYS A 148 -3.98 8.31 23.11
C LYS A 148 -4.05 9.80 23.44
N SER A 149 -3.64 10.69 22.53
CA SER A 149 -3.47 12.12 22.85
C SER A 149 -4.01 13.06 21.77
N LYS A 150 -5.14 13.71 22.06
CA LYS A 150 -5.71 14.76 21.19
C LYS A 150 -4.78 15.98 21.04
N LEU A 151 -4.02 16.31 22.08
CA LEU A 151 -3.05 17.41 22.05
C LEU A 151 -1.87 17.08 21.13
N PHE A 152 -1.32 15.87 21.23
CA PHE A 152 -0.28 15.41 20.31
C PHE A 152 -0.79 15.42 18.86
N ASN A 153 -2.05 15.04 18.63
CA ASN A 153 -2.64 15.09 17.30
C ASN A 153 -2.68 16.50 16.74
N LYS A 154 -3.22 17.43 17.52
CA LYS A 154 -3.37 18.82 17.12
C LYS A 154 -2.04 19.52 16.83
N PHE A 155 -1.01 19.26 17.63
CA PHE A 155 0.24 20.03 17.58
C PHE A 155 1.39 19.34 16.85
N VAL A 156 1.36 18.02 16.70
CA VAL A 156 2.48 17.25 16.14
C VAL A 156 2.03 16.31 15.02
N TRP A 157 1.13 15.36 15.30
CA TRP A 157 0.78 14.30 14.35
C TRP A 157 0.15 14.85 13.08
N GLU A 158 -0.92 15.64 13.19
CA GLU A 158 -1.64 16.18 12.04
C GLU A 158 -0.80 17.20 11.25
N PRO A 159 -0.13 18.19 11.89
CA PRO A 159 0.72 19.12 11.14
C PRO A 159 1.84 18.43 10.37
N VAL A 160 2.43 17.36 10.91
CA VAL A 160 3.49 16.60 10.23
C VAL A 160 2.92 15.77 9.08
N ASN A 161 1.85 15.01 9.32
CA ASN A 161 1.27 14.11 8.32
C ASN A 161 0.58 14.86 7.18
N TYR A 162 -0.02 16.02 7.44
CA TYR A 162 -0.79 16.77 6.45
C TYR A 162 0.07 17.80 5.71
N GLU A 163 0.88 18.58 6.42
CA GLU A 163 1.66 19.68 5.85
C GLU A 163 3.17 19.42 5.81
N GLY A 164 3.72 18.69 6.78
CA GLY A 164 5.16 18.39 6.85
C GLY A 164 5.64 17.57 5.66
N PHE A 165 5.01 16.41 5.43
CA PHE A 165 5.30 15.51 4.30
C PHE A 165 4.96 16.12 2.94
N ARG A 166 4.13 17.16 2.92
CA ARG A 166 3.76 17.87 1.70
C ARG A 166 4.91 18.70 1.13
N GLN A 167 5.88 19.13 1.93
CA GLN A 167 6.89 20.10 1.51
C GLN A 167 8.04 19.50 0.67
N LEU A 168 8.43 20.17 -0.42
CA LEU A 168 9.64 19.82 -1.20
C LEU A 168 10.90 19.78 -0.34
N SER A 169 10.98 20.64 0.68
CA SER A 169 12.11 20.65 1.61
C SER A 169 12.25 19.37 2.46
N TYR A 170 11.13 18.65 2.69
CA TYR A 170 11.13 17.33 3.30
C TYR A 170 11.70 16.32 2.31
N ASN A 171 11.16 16.30 1.09
CA ASN A 171 11.62 15.42 0.02
C ASN A 171 13.12 15.57 -0.28
N ALA A 172 13.66 16.79 -0.28
CA ALA A 172 15.09 17.02 -0.46
C ALA A 172 15.96 16.28 0.58
N ALA A 173 15.50 16.19 1.83
CA ALA A 173 16.18 15.42 2.86
C ALA A 173 16.06 13.90 2.62
N ASP A 174 14.86 13.42 2.27
CA ASP A 174 14.60 12.02 1.96
C ASP A 174 15.41 11.53 0.76
N GLN A 175 15.39 12.28 -0.35
CA GLN A 175 16.19 12.03 -1.54
C GLN A 175 17.68 11.91 -1.18
N LYS A 176 18.20 12.80 -0.31
CA LYS A 176 19.61 12.74 0.10
C LYS A 176 19.93 11.52 0.95
N ASN A 177 18.99 11.09 1.79
CA ASN A 177 19.13 9.87 2.59
C ASN A 177 19.03 8.59 1.72
N ALA A 178 18.22 8.60 0.66
CA ALA A 178 18.06 7.47 -0.26
C ALA A 178 19.36 7.08 -1.00
N GLU A 179 20.34 7.99 -1.08
CA GLU A 179 21.70 7.65 -1.54
C GLU A 179 22.37 6.54 -0.69
N LEU A 180 21.97 6.39 0.58
CA LEU A 180 22.45 5.31 1.47
C LEU A 180 21.74 3.97 1.22
N MET A 181 20.62 3.99 0.49
CA MET A 181 19.82 2.81 0.15
C MET A 181 20.22 2.23 -1.21
N ALA A 182 20.74 3.06 -2.12
CA ALA A 182 21.16 2.68 -3.48
C ALA A 182 22.05 1.41 -3.59
N PRO A 183 22.98 1.10 -2.66
CA PRO A 183 23.86 -0.07 -2.80
C PRO A 183 23.16 -1.41 -3.00
N VAL A 184 21.93 -1.57 -2.48
CA VAL A 184 21.16 -2.83 -2.61
C VAL A 184 20.73 -3.12 -4.05
N TYR A 185 20.73 -2.11 -4.94
CA TYR A 185 20.40 -2.23 -6.36
C TYR A 185 21.63 -2.34 -7.27
N HIS A 186 22.85 -2.25 -6.73
CA HIS A 186 24.06 -2.16 -7.57
C HIS A 186 24.22 -3.35 -8.51
N SER A 187 23.94 -4.57 -8.03
CA SER A 187 24.06 -5.82 -8.80
C SER A 187 22.77 -6.26 -9.52
N VAL A 188 21.73 -5.42 -9.49
CA VAL A 188 20.53 -5.62 -10.32
C VAL A 188 20.84 -5.12 -11.75
N PRO A 189 20.53 -5.90 -12.82
CA PRO A 189 20.72 -5.48 -14.21
C PRO A 189 20.01 -4.16 -14.51
N LYS A 190 20.71 -3.16 -15.08
CA LYS A 190 20.17 -1.78 -15.13
C LYS A 190 18.99 -1.58 -16.08
N ASP A 191 18.82 -2.50 -17.02
CA ASP A 191 17.75 -2.51 -18.02
C ASP A 191 16.51 -3.32 -17.56
N ILE A 192 16.56 -4.00 -16.40
CA ILE A 192 15.34 -4.60 -15.83
C ILE A 192 14.44 -3.47 -15.27
N PRO A 193 13.13 -3.48 -15.55
CA PRO A 193 12.23 -2.50 -14.96
C PRO A 193 12.11 -2.66 -13.45
N VAL A 194 11.97 -1.53 -12.75
CA VAL A 194 11.69 -1.47 -11.32
C VAL A 194 10.36 -0.76 -11.12
N ILE A 195 9.41 -1.44 -10.49
CA ILE A 195 8.18 -0.86 -9.98
C ILE A 195 8.31 -0.77 -8.47
N ALA A 196 8.42 0.44 -7.96
CA ALA A 196 8.54 0.74 -6.55
C ALA A 196 7.18 1.16 -6.00
N THR A 197 6.73 0.53 -4.91
CA THR A 197 5.42 0.80 -4.26
C THR A 197 5.54 1.73 -3.05
N HIS A 198 6.72 2.32 -2.91
CA HIS A 198 7.03 3.40 -2.00
C HIS A 198 8.18 4.22 -2.60
N VAL A 199 8.27 5.49 -2.18
CA VAL A 199 9.24 6.43 -2.74
C VAL A 199 10.70 6.03 -2.46
N TRP A 200 10.99 5.42 -1.31
CA TRP A 200 12.36 5.04 -0.95
C TRP A 200 12.97 3.99 -1.87
N PRO A 201 12.30 2.85 -2.18
CA PRO A 201 12.74 1.95 -3.25
C PRO A 201 12.93 2.67 -4.60
N ALA A 202 12.02 3.58 -4.99
CA ALA A 202 12.13 4.32 -6.25
C ALA A 202 13.39 5.20 -6.27
N GLN A 203 13.59 6.02 -5.25
CA GLN A 203 14.76 6.90 -5.13
C GLN A 203 16.07 6.11 -5.04
N ALA A 204 16.07 4.98 -4.31
CA ALA A 204 17.23 4.10 -4.22
C ALA A 204 17.59 3.51 -5.58
N ALA A 205 16.61 3.01 -6.34
CA ALA A 205 16.80 2.48 -7.69
C ALA A 205 17.34 3.56 -8.65
N VAL A 206 16.75 4.76 -8.64
CA VAL A 206 17.24 5.90 -9.45
C VAL A 206 18.68 6.28 -9.07
N HIS A 207 19.00 6.35 -7.78
CA HIS A 207 20.36 6.65 -7.33
C HIS A 207 21.38 5.54 -7.66
N ALA A 208 20.92 4.31 -7.81
CA ALA A 208 21.70 3.15 -8.23
C ALA A 208 21.85 3.01 -9.76
N GLY A 209 21.25 3.94 -10.53
CA GLY A 209 21.35 4.00 -11.98
C GLY A 209 20.44 3.02 -12.73
N MET A 210 19.36 2.55 -12.11
CA MET A 210 18.31 1.81 -12.82
C MET A 210 17.66 2.71 -13.86
N LYS A 211 17.45 2.21 -15.09
CA LYS A 211 17.01 3.04 -16.22
C LYS A 211 15.49 3.20 -16.30
N HIS A 212 14.75 2.16 -15.93
CA HIS A 212 13.30 2.10 -16.09
C HIS A 212 12.66 1.95 -14.71
N VAL A 213 12.39 3.09 -14.06
CA VAL A 213 11.82 3.13 -12.71
C VAL A 213 10.43 3.72 -12.77
N VAL A 214 9.46 2.99 -12.22
CA VAL A 214 8.10 3.45 -11.96
C VAL A 214 7.91 3.56 -10.45
N ASN A 215 7.42 4.70 -9.98
CA ASN A 215 7.06 4.97 -8.60
C ASN A 215 5.54 4.97 -8.46
N ALA A 216 4.99 3.84 -8.01
CA ALA A 216 3.56 3.67 -7.77
C ALA A 216 3.16 4.33 -6.46
N ILE A 217 2.56 5.53 -6.56
CA ILE A 217 2.23 6.35 -5.39
C ILE A 217 1.00 5.77 -4.68
N PRO A 218 1.10 5.43 -3.39
CA PRO A 218 0.03 4.74 -2.66
C PRO A 218 -1.11 5.66 -2.21
N ASP A 219 -0.83 6.94 -1.99
CA ASP A 219 -1.73 7.90 -1.35
C ASP A 219 -2.56 8.71 -2.36
N ASN A 220 -3.73 9.17 -1.94
CA ASN A 220 -4.55 10.11 -2.70
C ASN A 220 -4.20 11.59 -2.42
N TRP A 221 -3.59 11.89 -1.28
CA TRP A 221 -3.18 13.23 -0.90
C TRP A 221 -1.81 13.57 -1.51
N PRO A 222 -1.72 14.59 -2.39
CA PRO A 222 -0.46 14.95 -3.03
C PRO A 222 0.58 15.46 -2.03
N MET A 223 1.58 14.63 -1.74
CA MET A 223 2.69 14.95 -0.84
C MET A 223 4.03 14.86 -1.55
N ALA A 224 4.86 15.89 -1.42
CA ALA A 224 6.22 15.88 -1.95
C ALA A 224 7.06 14.70 -1.42
N LEU A 225 6.74 14.15 -0.24
CA LEU A 225 7.32 12.89 0.24
C LEU A 225 7.40 11.85 -0.87
N HIS A 226 6.35 11.71 -1.68
CA HIS A 226 6.26 10.69 -2.73
C HIS A 226 7.00 11.02 -4.03
N TYR A 227 7.72 12.14 -4.11
CA TYR A 227 8.52 12.48 -5.30
C TYR A 227 9.83 11.68 -5.40
N ALA A 228 10.04 11.05 -6.54
CA ALA A 228 11.26 10.36 -6.93
C ALA A 228 11.71 10.84 -8.33
N GLN A 229 12.32 12.03 -8.42
CA GLN A 229 12.72 12.60 -9.70
C GLN A 229 13.68 11.68 -10.48
N GLY A 230 13.35 11.43 -11.75
CA GLY A 230 14.00 10.43 -12.60
C GLY A 230 13.28 9.07 -12.61
N SER A 231 12.01 9.04 -12.20
CA SER A 231 11.11 7.89 -12.34
C SER A 231 9.75 8.36 -12.87
N LEU A 232 9.02 7.48 -13.55
CA LEU A 232 7.62 7.70 -13.89
C LEU A 232 6.78 7.56 -12.62
N HIS A 233 6.00 8.58 -12.27
CA HIS A 233 5.08 8.53 -11.15
C HIS A 233 3.73 8.04 -11.64
N THR A 234 3.17 7.01 -11.01
CA THR A 234 1.80 6.58 -11.29
C THR A 234 0.90 6.91 -10.11
N VAL A 235 -0.34 7.30 -10.40
CA VAL A 235 -1.32 7.71 -9.39
C VAL A 235 -2.69 7.08 -9.63
N GLN A 236 -3.42 6.87 -8.53
CA GLN A 236 -4.68 6.13 -8.53
C GLN A 236 -5.92 6.98 -8.85
N THR A 237 -5.82 8.32 -8.78
CA THR A 237 -6.96 9.22 -8.97
C THR A 237 -6.61 10.46 -9.78
N HIS A 238 -7.62 11.12 -10.34
CA HIS A 238 -7.46 12.42 -10.99
C HIS A 238 -7.12 13.55 -10.00
N TYR A 239 -7.57 13.46 -8.76
CA TYR A 239 -7.23 14.41 -7.71
C TYR A 239 -5.72 14.40 -7.41
N ALA A 240 -5.17 13.20 -7.19
CA ALA A 240 -3.74 13.00 -7.02
C ALA A 240 -2.97 13.47 -8.27
N TYR A 241 -3.43 13.11 -9.47
CA TYR A 241 -2.81 13.54 -10.72
C TYR A 241 -2.68 15.06 -10.81
N GLN A 242 -3.77 15.81 -10.64
CA GLN A 242 -3.75 17.27 -10.71
C GLN A 242 -2.85 17.87 -9.63
N GLY A 243 -2.97 17.37 -8.40
CA GLY A 243 -2.21 17.88 -7.27
C GLY A 243 -0.71 17.65 -7.38
N TYR A 244 -0.29 16.49 -7.86
CA TYR A 244 1.12 16.21 -8.18
C TYR A 244 1.60 16.99 -9.39
N ARG A 245 0.80 17.06 -10.46
CA ARG A 245 1.14 17.82 -11.66
C ARG A 245 1.51 19.26 -11.33
N ILE A 246 0.73 19.95 -10.49
CA ILE A 246 0.97 21.36 -10.14
C ILE A 246 1.84 21.55 -8.88
N GLY A 247 2.24 20.45 -8.21
CA GLY A 247 2.92 20.50 -6.92
C GLY A 247 2.13 21.25 -5.83
N ASN A 248 0.84 20.97 -5.73
CA ASN A 248 -0.13 21.69 -4.90
C ASN A 248 0.30 21.77 -3.43
N GLY A 249 0.62 22.98 -2.95
CA GLY A 249 1.02 23.28 -1.57
C GLY A 249 2.38 22.74 -1.14
N MET A 250 3.22 22.29 -2.09
CA MET A 250 4.53 21.71 -1.79
C MET A 250 5.62 22.75 -1.45
N MET A 251 5.31 24.04 -1.60
CA MET A 251 6.09 25.15 -1.05
C MET A 251 5.20 26.20 -0.34
N LYS A 252 4.22 25.72 0.44
CA LYS A 252 3.24 26.56 1.13
C LYS A 252 2.54 27.49 0.14
N ASP A 253 2.68 28.80 0.31
CA ASP A 253 1.99 29.84 -0.47
C ASP A 253 2.65 30.10 -1.84
N LYS A 254 3.76 29.43 -2.16
CA LYS A 254 4.45 29.62 -3.44
C LYS A 254 3.99 28.60 -4.47
N VAL A 255 3.62 29.09 -5.64
CA VAL A 255 3.45 28.27 -6.85
C VAL A 255 4.81 27.70 -7.25
N VAL A 256 4.85 26.40 -7.51
CA VAL A 256 6.04 25.66 -7.94
C VAL A 256 5.98 25.40 -9.44
N GLN A 257 7.14 25.10 -10.03
CA GLN A 257 7.17 24.49 -11.35
C GLN A 257 6.44 23.15 -11.30
N ALA A 258 5.56 23.00 -12.27
CA ALA A 258 4.71 21.84 -12.42
C ALA A 258 5.55 20.63 -12.89
N MET A 259 5.31 19.45 -12.32
CA MET A 259 6.01 18.21 -12.71
C MET A 259 5.83 17.96 -14.22
N PRO A 260 6.89 17.63 -14.98
CA PRO A 260 6.77 17.37 -16.41
C PRO A 260 5.69 16.32 -16.71
N PRO A 261 4.89 16.49 -17.78
CA PRO A 261 3.79 15.58 -18.08
C PRO A 261 4.23 14.14 -18.35
N GLN A 262 5.44 13.94 -18.85
CA GLN A 262 6.01 12.61 -19.08
C GLN A 262 6.43 11.89 -17.79
N ASP A 263 6.58 12.62 -16.67
CA ASP A 263 6.98 12.07 -15.37
C ASP A 263 5.77 11.61 -14.53
N LEU A 264 4.53 11.76 -15.02
CA LEU A 264 3.30 11.49 -14.27
C LEU A 264 2.20 10.85 -15.13
N MET A 265 1.66 9.73 -14.66
CA MET A 265 0.60 9.00 -15.32
C MET A 265 -0.54 8.66 -14.35
N TYR A 266 -1.78 8.92 -14.77
CA TYR A 266 -2.96 8.37 -14.11
C TYR A 266 -3.17 6.93 -14.60
N THR A 267 -3.23 5.98 -13.67
CA THR A 267 -3.39 4.55 -13.98
C THR A 267 -4.71 3.99 -13.47
N GLY A 268 -5.31 4.59 -12.45
CA GLY A 268 -6.41 3.98 -11.70
C GLY A 268 -5.89 3.16 -10.51
N HIS A 269 -6.79 2.45 -9.86
CA HIS A 269 -6.59 1.78 -8.57
C HIS A 269 -5.69 0.54 -8.69
N TYR A 270 -4.78 0.37 -7.73
CA TYR A 270 -3.84 -0.75 -7.72
C TYR A 270 -4.47 -1.99 -7.10
N ILE A 271 -5.19 -2.77 -7.94
CA ILE A 271 -5.88 -3.99 -7.54
C ILE A 271 -5.15 -5.21 -8.08
N ASP A 272 -5.00 -6.25 -7.26
CA ASP A 272 -4.42 -7.52 -7.69
C ASP A 272 -5.30 -8.22 -8.75
N HIS A 273 -4.68 -9.13 -9.51
CA HIS A 273 -5.37 -9.85 -10.59
C HIS A 273 -6.61 -10.58 -10.09
N GLU A 274 -6.49 -11.24 -8.93
CA GLU A 274 -7.55 -12.08 -8.40
C GLU A 274 -8.83 -11.29 -8.17
N LEU A 275 -8.73 -10.14 -7.49
CA LEU A 275 -9.88 -9.27 -7.28
C LEU A 275 -10.34 -8.62 -8.58
N ALA A 276 -9.41 -8.05 -9.37
CA ALA A 276 -9.75 -7.31 -10.58
C ALA A 276 -10.48 -8.20 -11.62
N ALA A 277 -10.02 -9.44 -11.80
CA ALA A 277 -10.62 -10.37 -12.75
C ALA A 277 -11.99 -10.89 -12.31
N ASN A 278 -12.28 -10.91 -11.01
CA ASN A 278 -13.51 -11.49 -10.47
C ASN A 278 -14.58 -10.47 -10.06
N ILE A 279 -14.34 -9.17 -10.19
CA ILE A 279 -15.28 -8.10 -9.80
C ILE A 279 -16.75 -8.40 -10.16
N GLU A 280 -17.03 -8.77 -11.41
CA GLU A 280 -18.41 -9.00 -11.87
C GLU A 280 -19.05 -10.21 -11.17
N LYS A 281 -18.32 -11.33 -11.11
CA LYS A 281 -18.75 -12.55 -10.42
C LYS A 281 -18.97 -12.30 -8.93
N ASP A 282 -18.04 -11.58 -8.31
CA ASP A 282 -18.04 -11.30 -6.88
C ASP A 282 -19.20 -10.33 -6.52
N CYS A 283 -19.48 -9.31 -7.36
CA CYS A 283 -20.65 -8.45 -7.22
C CYS A 283 -21.97 -9.21 -7.44
N GLU A 284 -22.04 -10.08 -8.45
CA GLU A 284 -23.21 -10.92 -8.68
C GLU A 284 -23.51 -11.82 -7.48
N ALA A 285 -22.48 -12.41 -6.87
CA ALA A 285 -22.63 -13.24 -5.68
C ALA A 285 -23.19 -12.44 -4.48
N ARG A 286 -22.75 -11.20 -4.29
CA ARG A 286 -23.29 -10.28 -3.25
C ARG A 286 -24.77 -9.98 -3.47
N LEU A 287 -25.12 -9.65 -4.71
CA LEU A 287 -26.51 -9.36 -5.11
C LEU A 287 -27.41 -10.59 -4.97
N SER A 288 -26.89 -11.79 -5.29
CA SER A 288 -27.62 -13.05 -5.12
C SER A 288 -27.92 -13.32 -3.65
N ARG A 289 -26.91 -13.19 -2.76
CA ARG A 289 -27.11 -13.32 -1.31
C ARG A 289 -28.16 -12.34 -0.78
N LEU A 290 -28.07 -11.08 -1.21
CA LEU A 290 -29.03 -10.05 -0.84
C LEU A 290 -30.45 -10.41 -1.28
N LYS A 291 -30.64 -10.79 -2.55
CA LYS A 291 -31.94 -11.19 -3.12
C LYS A 291 -32.54 -12.40 -2.42
N ASN A 292 -31.72 -13.36 -2.02
CA ASN A 292 -32.14 -14.58 -1.34
C ASN A 292 -32.38 -14.37 0.17
N GLY A 293 -32.12 -13.18 0.71
CA GLY A 293 -32.26 -12.89 2.14
C GLY A 293 -31.25 -13.65 3.01
N GLU A 294 -30.11 -14.01 2.44
CA GLU A 294 -29.01 -14.67 3.14
C GLU A 294 -28.29 -13.71 4.10
N ALA A 295 -27.50 -14.26 5.02
CA ALA A 295 -26.76 -13.45 5.99
C ALA A 295 -25.74 -12.54 5.29
N MET A 296 -25.75 -11.25 5.62
CA MET A 296 -24.78 -10.29 5.11
C MET A 296 -23.41 -10.50 5.76
N ARG A 297 -22.36 -10.52 4.94
CA ARG A 297 -20.99 -10.84 5.34
C ARG A 297 -20.17 -9.56 5.48
N PHE A 298 -19.79 -9.22 6.70
CA PHE A 298 -18.93 -8.07 6.99
C PHE A 298 -17.48 -8.52 7.15
N LEU A 299 -16.55 -7.87 6.47
CA LEU A 299 -15.11 -8.05 6.67
C LEU A 299 -14.54 -6.86 7.43
N LEU A 300 -14.06 -7.10 8.64
CA LEU A 300 -13.39 -6.14 9.51
C LEU A 300 -11.88 -6.35 9.40
N THR A 301 -11.15 -5.31 8.99
CA THR A 301 -9.69 -5.38 8.86
C THR A 301 -9.03 -4.44 9.85
N VAL A 302 -8.34 -4.99 10.85
CA VAL A 302 -7.55 -4.18 11.77
C VAL A 302 -6.30 -3.68 11.04
N GLY A 303 -6.09 -2.36 11.03
CA GLY A 303 -4.91 -1.77 10.44
C GLY A 303 -3.63 -2.11 11.21
N GLY A 304 -2.50 -2.06 10.53
CA GLY A 304 -1.18 -2.50 11.04
C GLY A 304 -0.58 -1.73 12.22
N ALA A 305 -1.37 -0.96 12.99
CA ALA A 305 -0.93 -0.28 14.21
C ALA A 305 -1.85 -0.55 15.41
N GLY A 306 -2.80 -1.50 15.29
CA GLY A 306 -3.83 -1.76 16.29
C GLY A 306 -4.72 -0.55 16.58
N ALA A 307 -4.74 0.43 15.67
CA ALA A 307 -5.60 1.59 15.78
C ALA A 307 -7.07 1.15 15.71
N GLN A 308 -7.94 1.85 16.43
CA GLN A 308 -9.39 1.70 16.33
C GLN A 308 -9.98 0.45 17.02
N MET A 309 -9.24 -0.22 17.91
CA MET A 309 -9.78 -1.36 18.69
C MET A 309 -11.15 -1.12 19.32
N GLU A 310 -11.37 0.08 19.86
CA GLU A 310 -12.64 0.49 20.45
C GLU A 310 -13.78 0.41 19.44
N ILE A 311 -13.60 0.92 18.21
CA ILE A 311 -14.66 0.89 17.20
C ILE A 311 -14.95 -0.53 16.74
N PHE A 312 -13.94 -1.39 16.60
CA PHE A 312 -14.14 -2.79 16.24
C PHE A 312 -14.93 -3.54 17.32
N GLY A 313 -14.65 -3.28 18.59
CA GLY A 313 -15.40 -3.84 19.71
C GLY A 313 -16.90 -3.48 19.64
N GLU A 314 -17.19 -2.20 19.41
CA GLU A 314 -18.58 -1.71 19.30
C GLU A 314 -19.31 -2.23 18.04
N VAL A 315 -18.63 -2.30 16.90
CA VAL A 315 -19.17 -2.90 15.67
C VAL A 315 -19.53 -4.37 15.90
N LEU A 316 -18.62 -5.14 16.51
CA LEU A 316 -18.87 -6.56 16.81
C LEU A 316 -20.01 -6.73 17.82
N HIS A 317 -20.03 -5.93 18.89
CA HIS A 317 -21.12 -5.93 19.86
C HIS A 317 -22.47 -5.72 19.17
N TYR A 318 -22.57 -4.71 18.30
CA TYR A 318 -23.79 -4.42 17.56
C TYR A 318 -24.19 -5.56 16.61
N LEU A 319 -23.24 -6.23 15.96
CA LEU A 319 -23.52 -7.30 14.99
C LEU A 319 -23.84 -8.65 15.64
N ILE A 320 -23.40 -8.93 16.88
CA ILE A 320 -23.62 -10.23 17.56
C ILE A 320 -25.09 -10.70 17.52
N PRO A 321 -26.10 -9.88 17.88
CA PRO A 321 -27.50 -10.29 17.80
C PRO A 321 -27.94 -10.71 16.39
N TYR A 322 -27.43 -10.03 15.35
CA TYR A 322 -27.71 -10.37 13.95
C TYR A 322 -26.99 -11.64 13.51
N VAL A 323 -25.79 -11.90 14.03
CA VAL A 323 -25.08 -13.16 13.80
C VAL A 323 -25.85 -14.33 14.41
N ILE A 324 -26.32 -14.20 15.66
CA ILE A 324 -27.13 -15.22 16.33
C ILE A 324 -28.44 -15.48 15.56
N ALA A 325 -29.05 -14.44 15.01
CA ALA A 325 -30.26 -14.54 14.20
C ALA A 325 -30.02 -15.06 12.76
N GLY A 326 -28.78 -15.36 12.37
CA GLY A 326 -28.44 -15.80 11.02
C GLY A 326 -28.65 -14.72 9.95
N LYS A 327 -28.58 -13.44 10.35
CA LYS A 327 -28.71 -12.27 9.47
C LYS A 327 -27.37 -11.62 9.12
N ALA A 328 -26.33 -11.90 9.90
CA ALA A 328 -24.98 -11.43 9.64
C ALA A 328 -23.93 -12.54 9.81
N VAL A 329 -22.81 -12.38 9.13
CA VAL A 329 -21.57 -13.13 9.30
C VAL A 329 -20.46 -12.12 9.41
N VAL A 330 -19.47 -12.37 10.27
CA VAL A 330 -18.37 -11.42 10.46
C VAL A 330 -17.02 -12.11 10.28
N TYR A 331 -16.20 -11.61 9.37
CA TYR A 331 -14.79 -11.96 9.24
C TYR A 331 -13.98 -10.87 9.93
N VAL A 332 -13.07 -11.24 10.82
CA VAL A 332 -12.20 -10.31 11.54
C VAL A 332 -10.75 -10.67 11.25
N ASN A 333 -10.09 -9.93 10.36
CA ASN A 333 -8.66 -10.06 10.15
C ASN A 333 -7.91 -9.09 11.06
N VAL A 334 -7.19 -9.62 12.05
CA VAL A 334 -6.38 -8.84 13.00
C VAL A 334 -4.94 -8.63 12.54
N GLY A 335 -4.59 -9.11 11.34
CA GLY A 335 -3.23 -9.06 10.81
C GLY A 335 -2.26 -9.91 11.64
N ASP A 336 -1.10 -9.34 11.96
CA ASP A 336 -0.03 -9.94 12.78
C ASP A 336 -0.15 -9.59 14.27
N TYR A 337 -1.34 -9.18 14.74
CA TYR A 337 -1.60 -8.78 16.12
C TYR A 337 -2.44 -9.79 16.90
N ARG A 338 -1.86 -10.91 17.35
CA ARG A 338 -2.60 -11.94 18.11
C ARG A 338 -3.25 -11.38 19.37
N ASN A 339 -2.54 -10.49 20.07
CA ASN A 339 -3.02 -9.84 21.27
C ASN A 339 -4.33 -9.05 21.07
N ILE A 340 -4.53 -8.47 19.88
CA ILE A 340 -5.75 -7.75 19.54
C ILE A 340 -6.94 -8.70 19.50
N TRP A 341 -6.79 -9.86 18.87
CA TRP A 341 -7.84 -10.87 18.84
C TRP A 341 -8.23 -11.35 20.26
N GLU A 342 -7.23 -11.63 21.11
CA GLU A 342 -7.49 -12.05 22.48
C GLU A 342 -8.21 -10.97 23.31
N ILE A 343 -7.86 -9.69 23.12
CA ILE A 343 -8.54 -8.56 23.77
C ILE A 343 -10.01 -8.47 23.32
N ILE A 344 -10.29 -8.63 22.02
CA ILE A 344 -11.65 -8.60 21.48
C ILE A 344 -12.49 -9.70 22.14
N LYS A 345 -11.99 -10.94 22.16
CA LYS A 345 -12.69 -12.07 22.78
C LYS A 345 -12.95 -11.86 24.27
N ALA A 346 -11.97 -11.33 25.00
CA ALA A 346 -12.09 -11.10 26.44
C ALA A 346 -13.16 -10.03 26.77
N ASN A 347 -13.28 -9.01 25.91
CA ASN A 347 -14.21 -7.91 26.13
C ASN A 347 -15.62 -8.15 25.56
N LEU A 348 -15.81 -9.15 24.70
CA LEU A 348 -17.08 -9.46 24.05
C LEU A 348 -17.53 -10.90 24.36
N PRO A 349 -18.07 -11.17 25.56
CA PRO A 349 -18.50 -12.52 25.95
C PRO A 349 -19.59 -13.11 25.02
N GLY A 350 -20.35 -12.25 24.33
CA GLY A 350 -21.35 -12.66 23.33
C GLY A 350 -20.78 -13.39 22.10
N MET A 351 -19.46 -13.39 21.91
CA MET A 351 -18.77 -14.15 20.86
C MET A 351 -18.66 -15.66 21.19
N LYS A 352 -18.83 -16.04 22.47
CA LYS A 352 -18.63 -17.41 22.91
C LYS A 352 -19.67 -18.34 22.28
N GLY A 353 -19.20 -19.41 21.64
CA GLY A 353 -20.06 -20.43 21.01
C GLY A 353 -20.53 -20.09 19.60
N ILE A 354 -20.20 -18.92 19.07
CA ILE A 354 -20.51 -18.49 17.68
C ILE A 354 -19.26 -18.09 16.90
N THR A 355 -18.07 -18.37 17.44
CA THR A 355 -16.78 -17.95 16.86
C THR A 355 -15.97 -19.15 16.41
N THR A 356 -15.40 -19.05 15.21
CA THR A 356 -14.40 -19.97 14.65
C THR A 356 -13.08 -19.22 14.49
N GLU A 357 -11.98 -19.86 14.85
CA GLU A 357 -10.65 -19.25 14.89
C GLU A 357 -9.75 -19.88 13.82
N HIS A 358 -9.28 -19.06 12.88
CA HIS A 358 -8.29 -19.39 11.86
C HIS A 358 -6.96 -18.73 12.25
N MET A 359 -6.18 -19.42 13.09
CA MET A 359 -5.02 -18.84 13.78
C MET A 359 -3.72 -19.44 13.28
N ASP A 360 -2.95 -18.63 12.53
CA ASP A 360 -1.60 -18.97 12.05
C ASP A 360 -1.54 -20.28 11.27
N ASN A 361 -2.59 -20.53 10.48
CA ASN A 361 -2.74 -21.68 9.61
C ASN A 361 -3.19 -21.17 8.23
N TRP A 362 -2.22 -21.06 7.32
CA TRP A 362 -2.45 -20.46 6.01
C TRP A 362 -3.31 -21.36 5.13
N GLU A 363 -3.08 -22.66 5.14
CA GLU A 363 -3.87 -23.63 4.38
C GLU A 363 -5.34 -23.61 4.77
N ASP A 364 -5.63 -23.52 6.07
CA ASP A 364 -7.00 -23.36 6.60
C ASP A 364 -7.65 -22.04 6.17
N THR A 365 -6.89 -20.94 6.18
CA THR A 365 -7.37 -19.64 5.69
C THR A 365 -7.72 -19.68 4.20
N VAL A 366 -6.85 -20.28 3.38
CA VAL A 366 -7.07 -20.45 1.94
C VAL A 366 -8.26 -21.37 1.67
N ALA A 367 -8.38 -22.48 2.40
CA ALA A 367 -9.50 -23.41 2.30
C ALA A 367 -10.82 -22.72 2.64
N PHE A 368 -10.87 -22.01 3.77
CA PHE A 368 -12.04 -21.22 4.17
C PHE A 368 -12.41 -20.19 3.11
N ALA A 369 -11.45 -19.40 2.63
CA ALA A 369 -11.73 -18.35 1.65
C ALA A 369 -12.31 -18.93 0.35
N LYS A 370 -11.78 -20.08 -0.10
CA LYS A 370 -12.28 -20.80 -1.28
C LYS A 370 -13.69 -21.37 -1.06
N GLU A 371 -13.92 -22.05 0.06
CA GLU A 371 -15.22 -22.62 0.40
C GLU A 371 -16.28 -21.54 0.56
N ALA A 372 -15.94 -20.40 1.16
CA ALA A 372 -16.84 -19.28 1.38
C ALA A 372 -17.34 -18.62 0.08
N LEU A 373 -16.69 -18.84 -1.07
CA LEU A 373 -17.16 -18.30 -2.36
C LEU A 373 -18.54 -18.84 -2.75
N GLU A 374 -18.80 -20.12 -2.46
CA GLU A 374 -20.01 -20.83 -2.88
C GLU A 374 -20.78 -21.43 -1.69
N GLY A 375 -20.10 -21.64 -0.57
CA GLY A 375 -20.64 -22.24 0.64
C GLY A 375 -21.43 -21.27 1.51
N LYS A 376 -22.27 -21.85 2.37
CA LYS A 376 -22.93 -21.14 3.47
C LYS A 376 -21.92 -20.92 4.59
N VAL A 377 -21.90 -19.70 5.12
CA VAL A 377 -21.03 -19.32 6.24
C VAL A 377 -21.91 -18.75 7.35
N SER A 378 -21.54 -18.99 8.60
CA SER A 378 -22.29 -18.57 9.78
C SER A 378 -21.34 -18.26 10.93
N GLY A 379 -21.71 -17.31 11.79
CA GLY A 379 -20.91 -16.98 12.97
C GLY A 379 -19.89 -15.87 12.71
N ILE A 380 -18.89 -15.81 13.60
CA ILE A 380 -17.76 -14.89 13.55
C ILE A 380 -16.49 -15.69 13.28
N HIS A 381 -15.70 -15.28 12.29
CA HIS A 381 -14.45 -15.93 11.93
C HIS A 381 -13.28 -14.98 12.22
N GLY A 382 -12.39 -15.36 13.13
CA GLY A 382 -11.17 -14.59 13.42
C GLY A 382 -9.98 -15.11 12.62
N PHE A 383 -9.18 -14.21 12.05
CA PHE A 383 -7.99 -14.52 11.27
C PHE A 383 -6.78 -13.78 11.82
N TYR A 384 -5.70 -14.53 12.04
CA TYR A 384 -4.39 -14.03 12.49
C TYR A 384 -3.30 -14.84 11.79
N HIS A 385 -2.21 -14.17 11.42
CA HIS A 385 -0.99 -14.82 10.92
C HIS A 385 0.24 -14.07 11.42
N GLU A 386 1.23 -14.77 11.98
CA GLU A 386 2.50 -14.14 12.39
C GLU A 386 3.25 -13.60 11.16
N ASN A 387 3.13 -14.30 10.04
CA ASN A 387 3.68 -13.86 8.78
C ASN A 387 2.88 -12.65 8.23
N ILE A 388 3.55 -11.49 8.16
CA ILE A 388 2.99 -10.24 7.64
C ILE A 388 2.39 -10.38 6.23
N PHE A 389 2.93 -11.26 5.38
CA PHE A 389 2.40 -11.46 4.03
C PHE A 389 1.02 -12.15 4.08
N GLU A 390 0.91 -13.24 4.83
CA GLU A 390 -0.35 -13.98 5.03
C GLU A 390 -1.37 -13.08 5.73
N ALA A 391 -0.94 -12.34 6.74
CA ALA A 391 -1.76 -11.35 7.45
C ALA A 391 -2.39 -10.31 6.49
N VAL A 392 -1.62 -9.81 5.52
CA VAL A 392 -2.11 -8.81 4.56
C VAL A 392 -2.94 -9.43 3.44
N TYR A 393 -2.50 -10.57 2.89
CA TYR A 393 -3.14 -11.21 1.74
C TYR A 393 -4.44 -11.94 2.11
N CYS A 394 -4.55 -12.42 3.36
CA CYS A 394 -5.79 -12.94 3.94
C CYS A 394 -6.99 -12.01 3.66
N THR A 395 -6.81 -10.69 3.82
CA THR A 395 -7.86 -9.71 3.49
C THR A 395 -8.32 -9.80 2.03
N ASN A 396 -7.42 -9.99 1.06
CA ASN A 396 -7.80 -10.03 -0.36
C ASN A 396 -8.58 -11.32 -0.66
N LEU A 397 -8.15 -12.46 -0.11
CA LEU A 397 -8.87 -13.73 -0.26
C LEU A 397 -10.29 -13.64 0.33
N LEU A 398 -10.42 -13.09 1.54
CA LEU A 398 -11.71 -12.93 2.22
C LEU A 398 -12.63 -11.91 1.55
N MET A 399 -12.08 -10.88 0.90
CA MET A 399 -12.89 -9.86 0.22
C MET A 399 -13.80 -10.46 -0.84
N ARG A 400 -13.40 -11.52 -1.53
CA ARG A 400 -14.19 -12.12 -2.60
C ARG A 400 -15.55 -12.62 -2.14
N SER A 401 -15.58 -13.23 -0.95
CA SER A 401 -16.79 -13.80 -0.35
C SER A 401 -17.53 -12.85 0.61
N ALA A 402 -16.92 -11.72 0.99
CA ALA A 402 -17.54 -10.70 1.85
C ALA A 402 -18.50 -9.78 1.06
N ASP A 403 -19.48 -9.19 1.74
CA ASP A 403 -20.41 -8.23 1.14
C ASP A 403 -19.96 -6.78 1.38
N VAL A 404 -19.54 -6.46 2.60
CA VAL A 404 -19.13 -5.11 3.01
C VAL A 404 -17.77 -5.15 3.72
N LEU A 405 -16.85 -4.30 3.28
CA LEU A 405 -15.57 -4.06 3.96
C LEU A 405 -15.71 -2.91 4.96
N VAL A 406 -15.45 -3.18 6.23
CA VAL A 406 -15.36 -2.18 7.30
C VAL A 406 -13.90 -1.84 7.52
N THR A 407 -13.50 -0.63 7.13
CA THR A 407 -12.08 -0.25 7.12
C THR A 407 -11.84 1.26 7.23
N LYS A 408 -10.62 1.66 7.54
CA LYS A 408 -10.22 3.08 7.48
C LYS A 408 -10.03 3.49 6.01
N PRO A 409 -10.22 4.77 5.64
CA PRO A 409 -10.18 5.24 4.25
C PRO A 409 -8.77 5.40 3.66
N SER A 410 -7.89 4.45 3.92
CA SER A 410 -6.51 4.42 3.45
C SER A 410 -6.38 3.60 2.15
N GLU A 411 -5.41 2.69 2.05
CA GLU A 411 -5.14 1.92 0.84
C GLU A 411 -6.29 1.00 0.43
N LEU A 412 -7.12 0.57 1.39
CA LEU A 412 -8.33 -0.22 1.12
C LEU A 412 -9.50 0.60 0.56
N ALA A 413 -9.40 1.94 0.52
CA ALA A 413 -10.43 2.78 -0.09
C ALA A 413 -10.56 2.56 -1.61
N PHE A 414 -9.52 2.03 -2.25
CA PHE A 414 -9.47 1.80 -3.69
C PHE A 414 -10.00 0.43 -4.11
N TYR A 415 -10.29 -0.47 -3.16
CA TYR A 415 -10.64 -1.86 -3.46
C TYR A 415 -12.08 -2.01 -3.98
N PRO A 416 -12.35 -2.87 -4.98
CA PRO A 416 -13.66 -3.01 -5.64
C PRO A 416 -14.65 -3.85 -4.82
N ILE A 417 -14.94 -3.40 -3.61
CA ILE A 417 -15.93 -3.99 -2.69
C ILE A 417 -16.77 -2.85 -2.09
N PRO A 418 -18.06 -3.03 -1.77
CA PRO A 418 -18.81 -2.06 -0.99
C PRO A 418 -18.11 -1.76 0.33
N LYS A 419 -17.86 -0.48 0.65
CA LYS A 419 -17.03 -0.06 1.79
C LYS A 419 -17.81 0.77 2.81
N LEU A 420 -17.68 0.42 4.08
CA LEU A 420 -18.04 1.27 5.22
C LEU A 420 -16.76 1.85 5.82
N PHE A 421 -16.59 3.17 5.72
CA PHE A 421 -15.41 3.84 6.27
C PHE A 421 -15.57 4.23 7.74
N ILE A 422 -14.68 3.71 8.57
CA ILE A 422 -14.49 4.14 9.95
C ILE A 422 -13.46 5.27 10.07
N ARG A 423 -13.48 6.00 11.19
CA ARG A 423 -12.63 7.18 11.45
C ARG A 423 -11.16 6.94 11.13
N ARG A 424 -10.57 7.78 10.29
CA ARG A 424 -9.14 7.73 9.90
C ARG A 424 -8.14 7.88 11.05
N VAL A 425 -6.88 7.52 10.79
CA VAL A 425 -5.73 7.68 11.70
C VAL A 425 -4.87 8.89 11.33
N GLY A 426 -4.73 9.18 10.04
CA GLY A 426 -4.01 10.35 9.54
C GLY A 426 -4.91 11.26 8.72
N GLY A 427 -4.73 12.58 8.83
CA GLY A 427 -5.54 13.56 8.11
C GLY A 427 -5.60 13.37 6.59
N HIS A 428 -4.52 12.87 5.97
CA HIS A 428 -4.45 12.61 4.52
C HIS A 428 -5.43 11.53 4.05
N GLU A 429 -5.77 10.55 4.90
CA GLU A 429 -6.63 9.42 4.53
C GLU A 429 -8.09 9.86 4.23
N GLN A 430 -8.53 11.06 4.64
CA GLN A 430 -9.90 11.53 4.34
C GLN A 430 -10.21 11.53 2.84
N TRP A 431 -9.19 11.75 2.01
CA TRP A 431 -9.33 11.83 0.57
C TRP A 431 -9.64 10.47 -0.06
N GLY A 432 -9.32 9.37 0.61
CA GLY A 432 -9.76 8.04 0.18
C GLY A 432 -11.27 7.85 0.32
N ALA A 433 -11.86 8.31 1.43
CA ALA A 433 -13.30 8.23 1.67
C ALA A 433 -14.07 9.09 0.67
N VAL A 434 -13.62 10.33 0.44
CA VAL A 434 -14.25 11.25 -0.53
C VAL A 434 -14.25 10.64 -1.92
N HIS A 435 -13.10 10.13 -2.39
CA HIS A 435 -12.98 9.52 -3.72
C HIS A 435 -13.89 8.30 -3.88
N SER A 436 -13.95 7.42 -2.88
CA SER A 436 -14.80 6.23 -2.92
C SER A 436 -16.30 6.56 -2.86
N ALA A 437 -16.69 7.58 -2.09
CA ALA A 437 -18.07 8.07 -2.07
C ALA A 437 -18.47 8.69 -3.42
N GLU A 438 -17.58 9.43 -4.09
CA GLU A 438 -17.80 9.99 -5.43
C GLU A 438 -17.92 8.90 -6.51
N LEU A 439 -17.17 7.80 -6.36
CA LEU A 439 -17.31 6.61 -7.20
C LEU A 439 -18.55 5.77 -6.89
N GLY A 440 -19.23 6.06 -5.78
CA GLY A 440 -20.42 5.35 -5.33
C GLY A 440 -20.15 3.93 -4.86
N ASP A 441 -18.91 3.60 -4.48
CA ASP A 441 -18.51 2.25 -4.03
C ASP A 441 -18.13 2.17 -2.53
N GLY A 442 -18.31 3.28 -1.81
CA GLY A 442 -18.13 3.35 -0.38
C GLY A 442 -18.92 4.47 0.27
N THR A 443 -19.00 4.45 1.60
CA THR A 443 -19.70 5.45 2.39
C THR A 443 -18.90 6.75 2.49
N LEU A 444 -19.50 7.77 3.09
CA LEU A 444 -18.70 8.83 3.73
C LEU A 444 -17.94 8.27 4.95
N GLU A 445 -16.93 8.99 5.42
CA GLU A 445 -16.20 8.63 6.64
C GLU A 445 -17.07 8.81 7.89
N CYS A 446 -17.35 7.72 8.61
CA CYS A 446 -17.99 7.75 9.92
C CYS A 446 -16.99 8.19 10.99
N ARG A 447 -17.19 9.39 11.55
CA ARG A 447 -16.24 10.04 12.47
C ARG A 447 -16.33 9.56 13.91
N ASP A 448 -17.35 8.80 14.26
CA ASP A 448 -17.60 8.24 15.58
C ASP A 448 -18.37 6.91 15.49
N ILE A 449 -18.59 6.31 16.65
CA ILE A 449 -19.26 5.00 16.79
C ILE A 449 -20.72 5.10 16.36
N GLU A 450 -21.44 6.14 16.76
CA GLU A 450 -22.89 6.26 16.47
C GLU A 450 -23.16 6.32 14.97
N HIS A 451 -22.40 7.11 14.21
CA HIS A 451 -22.50 7.15 12.75
C HIS A 451 -22.06 5.83 12.09
N THR A 452 -21.11 5.10 12.70
CA THR A 452 -20.70 3.78 12.22
C THR A 452 -21.83 2.77 12.39
N ILE A 453 -22.49 2.75 13.56
CA ILE A 453 -23.64 1.89 13.84
C ILE A 453 -24.83 2.24 12.96
N GLN A 454 -25.11 3.53 12.75
CA GLN A 454 -26.16 3.97 11.82
C GLN A 454 -25.92 3.42 10.41
N MET A 455 -24.68 3.46 9.94
CA MET A 455 -24.35 2.97 8.60
C MET A 455 -24.44 1.43 8.50
N LEU A 456 -24.06 0.70 9.55
CA LEU A 456 -24.27 -0.75 9.64
C LEU A 456 -25.76 -1.10 9.61
N ASP A 457 -26.59 -0.35 10.35
CA ASP A 457 -28.05 -0.52 10.36
C ASP A 457 -28.65 -0.33 8.97
N LEU A 458 -28.17 0.68 8.22
CA LEU A 458 -28.58 0.90 6.83
C LEU A 458 -28.20 -0.27 5.92
N PHE A 459 -26.96 -0.78 5.99
CA PHE A 459 -26.58 -1.97 5.22
C PHE A 459 -27.48 -3.18 5.53
N LEU A 460 -27.83 -3.40 6.80
CA LEU A 460 -28.65 -4.53 7.22
C LEU A 460 -30.14 -4.40 6.85
N ARG A 461 -30.66 -3.17 6.74
CA ARG A 461 -32.11 -2.91 6.57
C ARG A 461 -32.49 -2.39 5.19
N ASP A 462 -31.59 -1.70 4.51
CA ASP A 462 -31.80 -1.12 3.20
C ASP A 462 -30.99 -1.87 2.13
N PRO A 463 -31.63 -2.80 1.39
CA PRO A 463 -30.93 -3.54 0.33
C PRO A 463 -30.41 -2.63 -0.79
N GLY A 464 -31.02 -1.46 -1.01
CA GLY A 464 -30.66 -0.56 -2.10
C GLY A 464 -29.24 -0.01 -1.98
N MET A 465 -28.71 0.07 -0.74
CA MET A 465 -27.37 0.57 -0.49
C MET A 465 -26.30 -0.39 -1.03
N LEU A 466 -26.38 -1.68 -0.67
CA LEU A 466 -25.44 -2.70 -1.16
C LEU A 466 -25.59 -2.88 -2.68
N GLU A 467 -26.82 -2.89 -3.18
CA GLU A 467 -27.13 -3.05 -4.60
C GLU A 467 -26.50 -1.94 -5.45
N SER A 468 -26.73 -0.68 -5.06
CA SER A 468 -26.17 0.49 -5.75
C SER A 468 -24.64 0.45 -5.78
N MET A 469 -23.99 0.12 -4.66
CA MET A 469 -22.53 0.01 -4.60
C MET A 469 -21.99 -1.09 -5.51
N CYS A 470 -22.64 -2.26 -5.57
CA CYS A 470 -22.24 -3.34 -6.48
C CYS A 470 -22.36 -2.91 -7.95
N HIS A 471 -23.46 -2.25 -8.33
CA HIS A 471 -23.63 -1.74 -9.69
C HIS A 471 -22.59 -0.70 -10.07
N ASN A 472 -22.27 0.23 -9.16
CA ASN A 472 -21.21 1.22 -9.39
C ASN A 472 -19.85 0.57 -9.55
N ILE A 473 -19.50 -0.43 -8.73
CA ILE A 473 -18.25 -1.19 -8.86
C ILE A 473 -18.15 -1.85 -10.26
N VAL A 474 -19.21 -2.51 -10.72
CA VAL A 474 -19.23 -3.12 -12.06
C VAL A 474 -19.10 -2.07 -13.16
N ASN A 475 -19.75 -0.91 -13.02
CA ASN A 475 -19.61 0.18 -13.99
C ASN A 475 -18.21 0.80 -13.98
N ASN A 476 -17.61 0.98 -12.79
CA ASN A 476 -16.25 1.47 -12.61
C ASN A 476 -15.22 0.52 -13.22
N LYS A 477 -15.44 -0.81 -13.15
CA LYS A 477 -14.63 -1.80 -13.89
C LYS A 477 -14.70 -1.57 -15.40
N LYS A 478 -15.87 -1.33 -15.98
CA LYS A 478 -16.01 -1.07 -17.43
C LYS A 478 -15.25 0.18 -17.88
N LEU A 479 -15.10 1.16 -16.97
CA LEU A 479 -14.29 2.37 -17.19
C LEU A 479 -12.78 2.14 -16.97
N GLY A 480 -12.38 0.93 -16.56
CA GLY A 480 -10.99 0.57 -16.30
C GLY A 480 -10.39 1.23 -15.06
N ILE A 481 -11.24 1.61 -14.09
CA ILE A 481 -10.80 2.27 -12.84
C ILE A 481 -9.93 1.33 -12.01
N TYR A 482 -10.22 0.04 -12.00
CA TYR A 482 -9.52 -0.96 -11.18
C TYR A 482 -8.32 -1.62 -11.88
N ASP A 483 -7.94 -1.16 -13.08
CA ASP A 483 -6.85 -1.76 -13.88
C ASP A 483 -5.47 -1.14 -13.57
N GLY A 484 -5.35 -0.35 -12.51
CA GLY A 484 -4.16 0.45 -12.23
C GLY A 484 -2.90 -0.38 -12.12
N ALA A 485 -2.95 -1.55 -11.48
CA ALA A 485 -1.79 -2.43 -11.36
C ALA A 485 -1.29 -2.94 -12.73
N TYR A 486 -2.21 -3.31 -13.64
CA TYR A 486 -1.88 -3.69 -15.01
C TYR A 486 -1.20 -2.55 -15.76
N LYS A 487 -1.82 -1.37 -15.74
CA LYS A 487 -1.31 -0.17 -16.43
C LYS A 487 0.06 0.25 -15.92
N VAL A 488 0.35 0.07 -14.62
CA VAL A 488 1.68 0.30 -14.04
C VAL A 488 2.71 -0.67 -14.63
N VAL A 489 2.39 -1.96 -14.72
CA VAL A 489 3.29 -2.97 -15.29
C VAL A 489 3.53 -2.68 -16.77
N GLU A 490 2.46 -2.41 -17.54
CA GLU A 490 2.56 -2.03 -18.95
C GLU A 490 3.45 -0.80 -19.13
N ALA A 491 3.27 0.24 -18.31
CA ALA A 491 4.11 1.44 -18.35
C ALA A 491 5.59 1.14 -18.06
N ALA A 492 5.89 0.24 -17.12
CA ALA A 492 7.26 -0.17 -16.82
C ALA A 492 7.96 -0.83 -18.02
N PHE A 493 7.22 -1.66 -18.78
CA PHE A 493 7.75 -2.28 -20.00
C PHE A 493 7.73 -1.34 -21.21
N ALA A 494 6.82 -0.38 -21.28
CA ALA A 494 6.84 0.69 -22.28
C ALA A 494 8.08 1.58 -22.12
N LEU A 495 8.45 1.94 -20.87
CA LEU A 495 9.71 2.62 -20.56
C LEU A 495 10.93 1.81 -21.03
N LYS A 496 10.92 0.50 -20.81
CA LYS A 496 12.00 -0.41 -21.25
C LYS A 496 12.16 -0.44 -22.77
N LYS A 497 11.05 -0.42 -23.50
CA LYS A 497 11.02 -0.41 -24.97
C LYS A 497 11.31 0.97 -25.58
N GLY A 498 11.37 2.03 -24.78
CA GLY A 498 11.51 3.41 -25.25
C GLY A 498 10.23 3.98 -25.87
N GLU A 499 9.07 3.41 -25.55
CA GLU A 499 7.76 3.91 -25.98
C GLU A 499 7.31 5.12 -25.13
N ILE A 500 7.88 5.27 -23.93
CA ILE A 500 7.70 6.39 -22.99
C ILE A 500 9.09 6.82 -22.51
N GLU A 501 9.31 8.12 -22.29
CA GLU A 501 10.57 8.70 -21.79
C GLU A 501 10.33 9.53 -20.51
N VAL A 502 11.31 9.51 -19.58
CA VAL A 502 11.31 10.21 -18.28
C VAL A 502 12.63 10.94 -18.06
#